data_AF-A0A6L9EEL4-F1
#
_entry.id   AF-A0A6L9EEL4-F1
#
_cell.length_a   1.000
_cell.length_b   1.000
_cell.length_c   1.000
_cell.angle_alpha   90.00
_cell.angle_beta   90.00
_cell.angle_gamma   90.00
#
_symmetry.space_group_name_H-M   'P 1'
#
loop_
_entity.id
_entity.type
_entity.pdbx_description
1 polymer ?
#
loop_
_entity_poly.entity_id
_entity_poly.type
_entity_poly.pdbx_seq_one_letter_code
_entity_poly.pdbx_strand_id
1 'polypeptide(L)' 'MRDQTRKLRRRWWLTGTFGALAFGAGLCCTVEAGFLKHSGSSWQLWVLAGTASLALVISGLVLLIRAGIQGEALKKKK' A
#
# COMPACT_ATOMS: atom_id res chain seq x y z
N MET A 1 24.36 -21.33 1.65
CA MET A 1 23.31 -21.02 0.64
C MET A 1 21.87 -20.99 1.19
N ARG A 2 21.50 -21.72 2.26
CA ARG A 2 20.11 -21.77 2.80
C ARG A 2 19.60 -20.45 3.44
N ASP A 3 20.49 -19.59 3.93
CA ASP A 3 20.11 -18.36 4.65
C ASP A 3 19.60 -17.23 3.75
N GLN A 4 20.07 -17.19 2.49
CA GLN A 4 19.67 -16.16 1.52
C GLN A 4 18.19 -16.27 1.16
N THR A 5 17.66 -17.49 1.02
CA THR A 5 16.25 -17.75 0.70
C THR A 5 15.31 -17.34 1.85
N ARG A 6 15.74 -17.51 3.11
CA ARG A 6 14.96 -17.04 4.28
C ARG A 6 14.88 -15.51 4.34
N LYS A 7 15.99 -14.82 4.05
CA LYS A 7 16.02 -13.35 4.00
C LYS A 7 15.15 -12.78 2.87
N LEU A 8 15.21 -13.39 1.69
CA LEU A 8 14.37 -13.01 0.54
C LEU A 8 12.87 -13.23 0.82
N ARG A 9 12.49 -14.38 1.40
CA ARG A 9 11.10 -14.66 1.78
C ARG A 9 10.57 -13.71 2.86
N ARG A 10 11.43 -13.31 3.81
CA ARG A 10 11.07 -12.33 4.84
C ARG A 10 10.87 -10.92 4.24
N ARG A 11 11.73 -10.51 3.29
CA ARG A 11 11.54 -9.26 2.53
C ARG A 11 10.27 -9.27 1.70
N TRP A 12 9.95 -10.40 1.06
CA TRP A 12 8.70 -10.58 0.31
C TRP A 12 7.47 -10.37 1.21
N TRP A 13 7.43 -11.05 2.36
CA TRP A 13 6.35 -10.88 3.34
C TRP A 13 6.23 -9.45 3.84
N LEU A 14 7.36 -8.83 4.23
CA LEU A 14 7.35 -7.45 4.71
C LEU A 14 6.85 -6.47 3.63
N THR A 15 7.25 -6.65 2.38
CA THR A 15 6.84 -5.76 1.28
C THR A 15 5.35 -5.95 0.96
N GLY A 16 4.85 -7.19 0.98
CA GLY A 16 3.44 -7.49 0.77
C GLY A 16 2.56 -6.97 1.91
N THR A 17 2.94 -7.22 3.16
CA THR A 17 2.21 -6.71 4.35
C THR A 17 2.21 -5.19 4.37
N PHE A 18 3.36 -4.55 4.13
CA PHE A 18 3.45 -3.09 4.11
C PHE A 18 2.63 -2.48 2.98
N GLY A 19 2.66 -3.08 1.78
CA GLY A 19 1.82 -2.66 0.65
C GLY A 19 0.33 -2.79 0.93
N ALA A 20 -0.10 -3.91 1.55
CA ALA A 20 -1.50 -4.14 1.91
C ALA A 20 -1.99 -3.17 3.00
N LEU A 21 -1.17 -2.91 4.02
CA LEU A 21 -1.49 -1.94 5.07
C LEU A 21 -1.57 -0.52 4.51
N ALA A 22 -0.60 -0.11 3.68
CA ALA A 22 -0.61 1.20 3.04
C ALA A 22 -1.83 1.38 2.12
N PHE A 23 -2.17 0.36 1.34
CA PHE A 23 -3.36 0.38 0.47
C PHE A 23 -4.66 0.50 1.28
N GLY A 24 -4.82 -0.32 2.32
CA GLY A 24 -6.00 -0.28 3.20
C GLY A 24 -6.13 1.05 3.95
N ALA A 25 -5.02 1.56 4.50
CA ALA A 25 -4.99 2.86 5.17
C ALA A 25 -5.35 4.00 4.21
N GLY A 26 -4.79 3.99 2.99
CA GLY A 26 -5.11 4.98 1.97
C GLY A 26 -6.59 4.97 1.56
N LEU A 27 -7.22 3.79 1.48
CA LEU A 27 -8.66 3.68 1.21
C LEU A 27 -9.49 4.28 2.35
N CYS A 28 -9.15 3.98 3.59
CA CYS A 28 -9.83 4.54 4.76
C CYS A 28 -9.75 6.08 4.77
N CYS A 29 -8.55 6.64 4.56
CA CYS A 29 -8.36 8.10 4.49
C CYS A 29 -9.09 8.73 3.29
N THR A 30 -9.21 8.02 2.16
CA THR A 30 -9.97 8.49 0.99
C THR A 30 -11.46 8.60 1.32
N VAL A 31 -12.03 7.61 2.02
CA VAL A 31 -13.43 7.64 2.47
C VAL A 31 -13.65 8.80 3.44
N GLU A 32 -12.75 8.99 4.41
CA GLU A 32 -12.83 10.07 5.39
C GLU A 32 -12.74 11.46 4.73
N ALA A 33 -11.85 11.64 3.75
CA ALA A 33 -11.77 12.87 2.93
C ALA A 33 -13.08 13.12 2.15
N GLY A 34 -13.74 12.06 1.68
CA GLY A 34 -15.06 12.13 1.05
C GLY A 34 -16.16 12.60 1.99
N PHE A 35 -16.13 12.17 3.26
CA PHE A 35 -17.07 12.65 4.30
C PHE A 35 -16.79 14.11 4.68
N LEU A 36 -15.52 14.51 4.79
CA LEU A 36 -15.10 15.90 5.05
C LEU A 36 -15.65 16.89 4.01
N LYS A 37 -15.86 16.45 2.76
CA LYS A 37 -16.53 17.22 1.71
C LYS A 37 -17.97 17.61 2.08
N HIS A 38 -18.68 16.71 2.77
CA HIS A 38 -20.09 16.91 3.12
C HIS A 38 -20.27 17.69 4.43
N SER A 39 -19.28 17.68 5.32
CA SER A 39 -19.33 18.35 6.62
C SER A 39 -19.00 19.85 6.60
N GLY A 40 -18.86 20.48 5.42
CA GLY A 40 -18.61 21.93 5.31
C GLY A 40 -17.20 22.37 5.73
N SER A 41 -16.23 21.45 5.75
CA SER A 41 -14.83 21.75 6.08
C SER A 41 -14.13 22.52 4.94
N SER A 42 -12.98 23.15 5.23
CA SER A 42 -12.20 23.91 4.23
C SER A 42 -11.86 23.05 3.00
N TRP A 43 -12.22 23.54 1.81
CA TRP A 43 -11.95 22.90 0.50
C TRP A 43 -10.48 22.42 0.37
N GLN A 44 -9.54 23.22 0.85
CA GLN A 44 -8.10 22.90 0.81
C GLN A 44 -7.77 21.63 1.60
N LEU A 45 -8.42 21.43 2.75
CA LEU A 45 -8.13 20.29 3.62
C LEU A 45 -8.61 18.99 2.99
N TRP A 46 -9.84 18.94 2.47
CA TRP A 46 -10.35 17.71 1.86
C TRP A 46 -9.65 17.37 0.54
N VAL A 47 -9.24 18.39 -0.24
CA VAL A 47 -8.56 18.15 -1.52
C VAL A 47 -7.17 17.61 -1.24
N LEU A 48 -6.41 18.24 -0.35
CA LEU A 48 -5.07 17.77 0.01
C LEU A 48 -5.13 16.39 0.68
N ALA A 49 -6.07 16.17 1.60
CA ALA A 49 -6.26 14.86 2.22
C ALA A 49 -6.65 13.79 1.18
N GLY A 50 -7.54 14.11 0.24
CA GLY A 50 -7.93 13.22 -0.84
C GLY A 50 -6.77 12.88 -1.78
N THR A 51 -6.00 13.88 -2.22
CA THR A 51 -4.83 13.68 -3.08
C THR A 51 -3.73 12.89 -2.38
N ALA A 52 -3.45 13.20 -1.11
CA ALA A 52 -2.49 12.46 -0.30
C ALA A 52 -2.91 11.00 -0.11
N SER A 53 -4.20 10.76 0.18
CA SER A 53 -4.76 9.42 0.32
C SER A 53 -4.66 8.63 -0.98
N LEU A 54 -4.99 9.26 -2.12
CA LEU A 54 -4.88 8.63 -3.44
C LEU A 54 -3.43 8.27 -3.78
N ALA A 55 -2.48 9.15 -3.50
CA ALA A 55 -1.05 8.87 -3.67
C ALA A 55 -0.60 7.68 -2.80
N LEU A 56 -1.14 7.58 -1.58
CA LEU A 56 -0.86 6.48 -0.64
C LEU A 56 -1.46 5.15 -1.14
N VAL A 57 -2.70 5.16 -1.64
CA VAL A 57 -3.36 4.00 -2.27
C VAL A 57 -2.55 3.49 -3.45
N ILE A 58 -2.18 4.36 -4.38
CA ILE A 58 -1.40 3.97 -5.58
C ILE A 58 -0.03 3.43 -5.18
N SER A 59 0.65 4.08 -4.23
CA SER A 59 1.93 3.61 -3.71
C SER A 59 1.83 2.24 -3.05
N GLY A 60 0.80 2.03 -2.22
CA GLY A 60 0.50 0.74 -1.59
C GLY A 60 0.21 -0.35 -2.62
N LEU A 61 -0.58 -0.05 -3.66
CA LEU A 61 -0.89 -0.97 -4.74
C LEU A 61 0.36 -1.38 -5.53
N VAL A 62 1.22 -0.43 -5.89
CA VAL A 62 2.49 -0.72 -6.60
C VAL A 62 3.39 -1.63 -5.76
N LEU A 63 3.47 -1.40 -4.46
CA LEU A 63 4.24 -2.26 -3.55
C LEU A 63 3.64 -3.66 -3.45
N LEU A 64 2.32 -3.77 -3.44
CA LEU A 64 1.60 -5.05 -3.39
C LEU A 64 1.81 -5.86 -4.68
N ILE A 65 1.76 -5.21 -5.85
CA ILE A 65 2.07 -5.84 -7.15
C ILE A 65 3.53 -6.32 -7.18
N ARG A 66 4.47 -5.46 -6.75
CA ARG A 66 5.89 -5.83 -6.65
C ARG A 66 6.11 -7.01 -5.71
N ALA A 67 5.40 -7.04 -4.58
CA ALA A 67 5.43 -8.19 -3.69
C ALA A 67 4.89 -9.44 -4.41
N GLY A 68 3.74 -9.39 -5.07
CA GLY A 68 3.21 -10.52 -5.85
C GLY A 68 4.23 -11.12 -6.83
N ILE A 69 4.88 -10.27 -7.63
CA ILE A 69 5.92 -10.68 -8.60
C ILE A 69 7.12 -11.35 -7.89
N GLN A 70 7.58 -10.80 -6.76
CA GLN A 70 8.66 -11.39 -5.98
C GLN A 70 8.27 -12.77 -5.40
N GLY A 71 7.01 -12.96 -5.04
CA GLY A 71 6.48 -14.24 -4.57
C GLY A 71 6.53 -15.31 -5.65
N GLU A 72 6.12 -14.96 -6.87
CA GLU A 72 6.19 -15.85 -8.03
C GLU A 72 7.65 -16.19 -8.40
N ALA A 73 8.56 -15.22 -8.32
CA ALA A 73 9.99 -15.46 -8.53
C ALA A 73 10.61 -16.39 -7.46
N LEU A 74 10.16 -16.29 -6.20
CA LEU A 74 10.54 -17.21 -5.13
C LEU A 74 10.00 -18.62 -5.36
N LYS A 75 8.78 -18.75 -5.90
CA LYS A 75 8.15 -20.04 -6.21
C LYS A 75 8.84 -20.76 -7.36
N LYS A 76 9.30 -20.04 -8.39
CA LYS A 76 10.07 -20.61 -9.51
C LYS A 76 11.47 -21.11 -9.14
N LYS A 77 12.04 -20.62 -8.03
CA LYS A 77 13.41 -20.94 -7.59
C LYS A 77 13.48 -22.09 -6.57
N LYS A 78 12.32 -22.65 -6.21
CA LYS A 78 12.17 -23.74 -5.25
C LYS A 78 11.82 -25.02 -5.99
#